data_AF-A0A7Y0R2I9-F1
#
_entry.id   AF-A0A7Y0R2I9-F1
#
_cell.length_a   1.000
_cell.length_b   1.000
_cell.length_c   1.000
_cell.angle_alpha   90.00
_cell.angle_beta   90.00
_cell.angle_gamma   90.00
#
_symmetry.space_group_name_H-M   'P 1'
#
loop_
_entity.id
_entity.type
_entity.pdbx_description
1 polymer ?
#
loop_
_entity_poly.entity_id
_entity_poly.type
_entity_poly.pdbx_seq_one_letter_code
_entity_poly.pdbx_strand_id
1 'polypeptide(L)'
;KAGISKTFTTSNELIPGQAIMMNLVDGPFKTLRGGWIFTALDEQACKVELKLEFEFSSKMIEMAFGKIFNELTSNMVNAFTKRAKQVYECYEY
;
A
#
# COMPACT_ATOMS: atom_id res chain seq x y z
N LYS A 1 6.17 -11.30 22.80
CA LYS A 1 7.31 -11.33 21.84
C LYS A 1 7.57 -9.89 21.41
N ALA A 2 8.75 -9.35 21.67
CA ALA A 2 9.09 -7.98 21.26
C ALA A 2 9.14 -7.93 19.73
N GLY A 3 8.14 -7.30 19.11
CA GLY A 3 8.12 -7.04 17.68
C GLY A 3 9.00 -5.83 17.36
N ILE A 4 9.63 -5.83 16.18
CA ILE A 4 10.32 -4.65 15.69
C ILE A 4 9.26 -3.72 15.11
N SER A 5 9.16 -2.49 15.63
CA SER A 5 8.25 -1.46 15.13
C SER A 5 9.06 -0.32 14.49
N LYS A 6 8.72 0.04 13.26
CA LYS A 6 9.28 1.17 12.52
C LYS A 6 8.16 1.92 11.82
N THR A 7 8.31 3.24 11.72
CA THR A 7 7.37 4.14 11.06
C THR A 7 8.02 4.72 9.81
N PHE A 8 7.21 5.04 8.82
CA PHE A 8 7.60 5.82 7.66
C PHE A 8 6.47 6.77 7.28
N THR A 9 6.83 7.85 6.60
CA THR A 9 5.92 8.91 6.16
C THR A 9 6.02 9.03 4.65
N THR A 10 4.87 9.26 4.00
CA THR A 10 4.78 9.49 2.56
C THR A 10 4.07 10.81 2.27
N SER A 11 4.51 11.47 1.20
CA SER A 11 3.76 12.55 0.56
C SER A 11 2.91 11.92 -0.53
N ASN A 12 1.61 12.22 -0.52
CA ASN A 12 0.65 11.55 -1.37
C ASN A 12 -0.05 12.54 -2.31
N GLU A 13 -0.14 12.17 -3.58
CA GLU A 13 -0.91 12.89 -4.59
C GLU A 13 -2.14 12.05 -4.96
N LEU A 14 -3.32 12.65 -4.82
CA LEU A 14 -4.59 12.00 -5.13
C LEU A 14 -5.02 12.35 -6.55
N ILE A 15 -5.17 11.34 -7.39
CA ILE A 15 -5.80 11.44 -8.71
C ILE A 15 -7.19 10.78 -8.60
N PRO A 16 -8.28 11.57 -8.51
CA PRO A 16 -9.61 11.06 -8.23
C PRO A 16 -10.01 9.90 -9.15
N GLY A 17 -10.45 8.78 -8.55
CA GLY A 17 -10.92 7.59 -9.26
C GLY A 17 -9.85 6.80 -10.01
N GLN A 18 -8.57 7.21 -9.98
CA GLN A 18 -7.51 6.59 -10.79
C GLN A 18 -6.31 6.15 -9.96
N ALA A 19 -5.80 7.00 -9.07
CA ALA A 19 -4.60 6.67 -8.31
C ALA A 19 -4.41 7.47 -7.02
N ILE A 20 -3.61 6.91 -6.12
CA ILE A 20 -2.99 7.63 -5.01
C ILE A 20 -1.50 7.39 -5.12
N MET A 21 -0.77 8.37 -5.65
CA MET A 21 0.69 8.29 -5.82
C MET A 21 1.36 8.59 -4.49
N MET A 22 2.32 7.77 -4.09
CA MET A 22 3.01 7.80 -2.82
C MET A 22 4.50 7.97 -3.04
N ASN A 23 5.13 8.91 -2.33
CA ASN A 23 6.58 9.11 -2.32
C ASN A 23 7.08 9.20 -0.88
N LEU A 24 8.21 8.55 -0.59
CA LEU A 24 8.84 8.58 0.72
C LEU A 24 9.21 10.01 1.14
N VAL A 25 8.89 10.35 2.38
CA VAL A 25 9.34 11.57 3.06
C VAL A 25 10.37 11.22 4.13
N ASP A 26 10.08 10.20 4.94
CA ASP A 26 10.95 9.75 6.03
C ASP A 26 10.70 8.26 6.32
N GLY A 27 11.70 7.55 6.86
CA GLY A 27 11.52 6.18 7.34
C GLY A 27 12.74 5.26 7.15
N PRO A 28 12.57 3.94 7.31
CA PRO A 28 13.65 2.97 7.23
C PRO A 28 14.07 2.62 5.78
N PHE A 29 13.38 3.21 4.81
CA PHE A 29 13.66 3.06 3.39
C PHE A 29 14.62 4.15 2.91
N LYS A 30 15.51 3.81 1.99
CA LYS A 30 16.27 4.79 1.21
C LYS A 30 15.39 5.37 0.11
N THR A 31 14.56 4.54 -0.51
CA THR A 31 13.53 4.96 -1.46
C THR A 31 12.26 4.16 -1.20
N LEU A 32 11.12 4.80 -1.33
CA LEU A 32 9.81 4.16 -1.46
C LEU A 32 8.96 5.04 -2.36
N ARG A 33 8.46 4.47 -3.44
CA ARG A 33 7.58 5.16 -4.39
C ARG A 33 6.56 4.19 -4.98
N GLY A 34 5.57 4.73 -5.67
CA GLY A 34 4.52 3.96 -6.32
C GLY A 34 3.16 4.42 -5.82
N GLY A 35 2.26 3.51 -5.50
CA GLY A 35 0.97 3.89 -4.93
C GLY A 35 -0.17 2.93 -5.26
N TRP A 36 -1.37 3.42 -4.99
CA TRP A 36 -2.62 2.74 -5.32
C TRP A 36 -3.03 3.08 -6.74
N ILE A 37 -3.44 2.06 -7.49
CA ILE A 37 -3.99 2.20 -8.84
C ILE A 37 -5.37 1.56 -8.86
N PHE A 38 -6.33 2.31 -9.40
CA PHE A 38 -7.71 1.89 -9.58
C PHE A 38 -7.97 1.76 -11.07
N THR A 39 -8.20 0.54 -11.53
CA THR A 39 -8.52 0.27 -12.94
C THR A 39 -9.99 -0.10 -13.02
N ALA A 40 -10.80 0.72 -13.71
CA ALA A 40 -12.19 0.36 -13.98
C ALA A 40 -12.24 -0.95 -14.78
N LEU A 41 -13.07 -1.89 -14.33
CA LEU A 41 -13.35 -3.14 -15.05
C LEU A 41 -14.69 -3.04 -15.78
N ASP A 42 -15.67 -2.38 -15.14
CA ASP A 42 -16.96 -1.98 -15.70
C ASP A 42 -17.53 -0.80 -14.90
N GLU A 43 -18.82 -0.50 -15.04
CA GLU A 43 -19.51 0.60 -14.34
C GLU A 43 -19.63 0.40 -12.81
N GLN A 44 -19.52 -0.83 -12.32
CA GLN A 44 -19.76 -1.22 -10.93
C GLN A 44 -18.57 -1.96 -10.28
N ALA A 45 -17.52 -2.25 -11.04
CA ALA A 45 -16.36 -2.98 -10.59
C ALA A 45 -15.05 -2.27 -10.98
N CYS A 46 -14.10 -2.28 -10.05
CA CYS A 46 -12.73 -1.87 -10.32
C CYS A 46 -11.74 -2.86 -9.73
N LYS A 47 -10.58 -2.95 -10.36
CA LYS A 47 -9.40 -3.63 -9.84
C LYS A 47 -8.60 -2.63 -9.02
N VAL A 48 -8.30 -3.01 -7.78
CA VAL A 48 -7.43 -2.25 -6.87
C VAL A 48 -6.05 -2.89 -6.83
N GLU A 49 -5.01 -2.12 -7.12
CA GLU A 49 -3.63 -2.58 -7.07
C GLU A 49 -2.79 -1.66 -6.19
N LEU A 50 -1.93 -2.25 -5.34
CA LEU A 50 -0.87 -1.54 -4.64
C LEU A 50 0.46 -1.91 -5.29
N LYS A 51 1.10 -0.94 -5.96
CA LYS A 51 2.41 -1.13 -6.59
C LYS A 51 3.43 -0.27 -5.87
N LEU A 52 4.42 -0.89 -5.25
CA LEU A 52 5.47 -0.19 -4.53
C LEU A 52 6.84 -0.63 -5.01
N GLU A 53 7.70 0.35 -5.27
CA GLU A 53 9.13 0.17 -5.50
C GLU A 53 9.86 0.74 -4.29
N PHE A 54 10.78 -0.02 -3.71
CA PHE A 54 11.49 0.41 -2.51
C PHE A 54 12.92 -0.13 -2.44
N GLU A 55 13.75 0.58 -1.70
CA GLU A 55 15.10 0.19 -1.32
C GLU A 55 15.26 0.44 0.18
N PHE A 56 15.82 -0.52 0.92
CA PHE A 56 16.09 -0.32 2.35
C PHE A 56 17.33 0.54 2.57
N SER A 57 17.35 1.29 3.67
CA SER A 57 18.52 2.12 4.05
C SER A 57 19.73 1.30 4.51
N SER A 58 19.56 0.03 4.88
CA SER A 58 20.67 -0.88 5.22
C SER A 58 20.28 -2.36 5.09
N LYS A 59 21.29 -3.24 4.90
CA LYS A 59 21.11 -4.69 4.87
C LYS A 59 20.51 -5.28 6.15
N MET A 60 20.79 -4.67 7.31
CA MET A 60 20.23 -5.12 8.58
C MET A 60 18.71 -4.88 8.62
N ILE A 61 18.25 -3.71 8.15
CA ILE A 61 16.83 -3.38 8.04
C ILE A 61 16.16 -4.29 7.01
N GLU A 62 16.81 -4.53 5.87
CA GLU A 62 16.30 -5.47 4.86
C GLU A 62 16.08 -6.88 5.42
N MET A 63 17.01 -7.42 6.22
CA MET A 63 16.83 -8.73 6.85
C MET A 63 15.68 -8.75 7.86
N ALA A 64 15.47 -7.65 8.58
CA ALA A 64 14.40 -7.54 9.56
C ALA A 64 13.00 -7.40 8.92
N PHE A 65 12.90 -6.72 7.77
CA PHE A 65 11.61 -6.32 7.17
C PHE A 65 11.32 -6.93 5.80
N GLY A 66 12.31 -7.36 5.03
CA GLY A 66 12.15 -7.76 3.63
C GLY A 66 11.14 -8.90 3.43
N LYS A 67 11.13 -9.90 4.32
CA LYS A 67 10.15 -11.00 4.26
C LYS A 67 8.74 -10.57 4.65
N ILE A 68 8.63 -9.64 5.59
CA ILE A 68 7.34 -9.19 6.15
C ILE A 68 6.70 -8.14 5.23
N PHE A 69 7.50 -7.38 4.47
CA PHE A 69 6.98 -6.28 3.67
C PHE A 69 5.98 -6.74 2.60
N ASN A 70 6.22 -7.87 1.93
CA ASN A 70 5.27 -8.44 0.98
C ASN A 70 3.97 -8.91 1.64
N GLU A 71 4.04 -9.42 2.88
CA GLU A 71 2.85 -9.77 3.64
C GLU A 71 2.07 -8.51 4.07
N LEU A 72 2.79 -7.45 4.47
CA LEU A 72 2.20 -6.16 4.81
C LEU A 72 1.46 -5.54 3.63
N THR A 73 2.03 -5.56 2.42
CA THR A 73 1.35 -5.01 1.22
C THR A 73 0.10 -5.81 0.86
N SER A 74 0.15 -7.14 0.96
CA SER A 74 -1.05 -8.00 0.80
C SER A 74 -2.13 -7.66 1.83
N ASN A 75 -1.74 -7.50 3.10
CA ASN A 75 -2.65 -7.11 4.17
C ASN A 75 -3.25 -5.71 3.96
N MET A 76 -2.48 -4.76 3.40
CA MET A 76 -2.99 -3.44 3.04
C MET A 76 -4.07 -3.52 1.96
N VAL A 77 -3.88 -4.30 0.90
CA VAL A 77 -4.90 -4.50 -0.15
C VAL A 77 -6.17 -5.11 0.45
N ASN A 78 -6.03 -6.13 1.30
CA ASN A 78 -7.18 -6.74 1.98
C ASN A 78 -7.92 -5.76 2.88
N ALA A 79 -7.19 -4.97 3.67
CA ALA A 79 -7.76 -3.96 4.55
C ALA A 79 -8.47 -2.86 3.76
N PHE A 80 -7.90 -2.42 2.64
CA PHE A 80 -8.50 -1.44 1.74
C PHE A 80 -9.82 -1.96 1.18
N THR A 81 -9.83 -3.16 0.59
CA THR A 81 -11.03 -3.77 0.02
C THR A 81 -12.10 -4.00 1.09
N LYS A 82 -11.71 -4.45 2.29
CA LYS A 82 -12.64 -4.61 3.41
C LYS A 82 -13.26 -3.28 3.84
N ARG A 83 -12.46 -2.20 3.88
CA ARG A 83 -12.96 -0.86 4.20
C ARG A 83 -13.90 -0.34 3.12
N ALA A 84 -13.58 -0.56 1.85
CA ALA A 84 -14.44 -0.18 0.74
C ALA A 84 -15.83 -0.81 0.88
N LYS A 85 -15.92 -2.12 1.16
CA LYS A 85 -17.19 -2.84 1.41
C LYS A 85 -18.03 -2.29 2.58
N GLN A 86 -17.38 -1.64 3.55
CA GLN A 86 -18.07 -1.05 4.71
C GLN A 86 -18.59 0.36 4.42
N VAL A 87 -17.89 1.11 3.57
CA VAL A 87 -18.19 2.52 3.25
C VAL A 87 -19.16 2.60 2.07
N TYR A 88 -18.92 1.75 1.08
CA TYR A 88 -19.71 1.63 -0.13
C TYR A 88 -20.37 0.25 -0.07
N GLU A 89 -21.70 0.23 0.01
CA GLU A 89 -22.47 -1.02 -0.03
C GLU A 89 -22.11 -1.75 -1.33
N CYS A 90 -21.41 -2.88 -1.23
CA CYS A 90 -21.26 -3.74 -2.39
C CYS A 90 -22.57 -4.50 -2.55
N TYR A 91 -23.28 -4.30 -3.66
CA TYR A 91 -24.32 -5.23 -4.06
C TYR A 91 -23.67 -6.60 -4.27
N GLU A 92 -24.00 -7.57 -3.42
CA GLU A 92 -23.74 -8.97 -3.75
C GLU A 92 -24.70 -9.32 -4.89
N TYR A 93 -24.14 -9.68 -6.05
CA TYR A 93 -24.88 -10.30 -7.15
C TYR A 93 -24.92 -11.82 -6.94
#